data_AF-A0A969BHF2-F1
#
_entry.id   AF-A0A969BHF2-F1
#
_cell.length_a   1.000
_cell.length_b   1.000
_cell.length_c   1.000
_cell.angle_alpha   90.00
_cell.angle_beta   90.00
_cell.angle_gamma   90.00
#
_symmetry.space_group_name_H-M   'P 1'
#
loop_
_entity.id
_entity.type
_entity.pdbx_description
1 polymer ?
#
loop_
_entity_poly.entity_id
_entity_poly.type
_entity_poly.pdbx_seq_one_letter_code
_entity_poly.pdbx_strand_id
1 'polypeptide(L)'
;MSVQSKIGKRTVDNGTDKIRLTPLEDALSLVSMLQINLQGRSVGAYVLRKGANNFMIHFGFECAGIHSTLRNEQISPVFDAIESGLKDLPGGERLTIHLSSFTNDTPRQHQLKNLSENAPSLELQYLLMGERSRIQQLTQAGIRKPKTLRLYCTYTIEQDTNGASDAIEKGLSKLERLWKSFTGEINELQFVRIERLLYSSFTDGFQLWEQLLSNKMGLDIRPLGASELWNILWQRFNDTPPRPIPQLLVLNEDGLHEEIYSDIAPKSLLMESDSSIPVADKRWVHLKSKYIGALTFVEKPGGWTDKERQMQYLWEVLSKERIYDTEIYCQLMRANETLMKTNMQRLTKQS
;
A
#
# COMPACT_ATOMS: atom_id res chain seq x y z
N MET A 1 -25.89 -3.01 5.16
CA MET A 1 -25.54 -2.78 6.58
C MET A 1 -24.41 -1.74 6.62
N SER A 2 -24.45 -0.76 7.54
CA SER A 2 -23.67 0.49 7.46
C SER A 2 -22.15 0.30 7.37
N VAL A 3 -21.44 1.07 6.54
CA VAL A 3 -20.06 1.43 6.85
C VAL A 3 -20.07 2.14 8.20
N GLN A 4 -19.68 1.39 9.22
CA GLN A 4 -19.61 1.89 10.58
C GLN A 4 -18.54 2.97 10.60
N SER A 5 -19.00 4.21 10.81
CA SER A 5 -18.30 5.18 11.67
C SER A 5 -17.67 4.43 12.84
N LYS A 6 -16.49 4.86 13.30
CA LYS A 6 -15.75 4.22 14.40
C LYS A 6 -16.68 3.51 15.37
N ILE A 7 -16.56 2.19 15.48
CA ILE A 7 -17.41 1.30 16.29
C ILE A 7 -17.44 1.80 17.73
N GLY A 8 -16.34 2.42 18.16
CA GLY A 8 -16.22 3.10 19.43
C GLY A 8 -15.87 2.13 20.56
N LYS A 9 -15.51 2.69 21.71
CA LYS A 9 -15.19 1.89 22.89
C LYS A 9 -16.41 1.09 23.33
N ARG A 10 -16.27 -0.24 23.40
CA ARG A 10 -17.30 -1.15 23.93
C ARG A 10 -16.82 -1.75 25.24
N THR A 11 -17.76 -1.89 26.17
CA THR A 11 -17.52 -2.68 27.38
C THR A 11 -17.82 -4.13 27.04
N VAL A 12 -16.81 -4.99 27.18
CA VAL A 12 -16.88 -6.42 26.94
C VAL A 12 -16.73 -7.11 28.27
N ASP A 13 -17.61 -8.05 28.56
CA ASP A 13 -17.52 -8.90 29.74
C ASP A 13 -16.69 -10.12 29.38
N ASN A 14 -15.53 -10.28 30.01
CA ASN A 14 -14.66 -11.43 29.78
C ASN A 14 -14.98 -12.62 30.71
N GLY A 15 -16.09 -12.55 31.46
CA GLY A 15 -16.51 -13.55 32.45
C GLY A 15 -15.92 -13.33 33.84
N THR A 16 -14.94 -12.43 33.99
CA THR A 16 -14.33 -12.05 35.28
C THR A 16 -14.50 -10.57 35.60
N ASP A 17 -14.30 -9.70 34.61
CA ASP A 17 -14.38 -8.25 34.71
C ASP A 17 -15.01 -7.65 33.45
N LYS A 18 -15.67 -6.51 33.63
CA LYS A 18 -16.14 -5.68 32.51
C LYS A 18 -15.03 -4.75 32.06
N ILE A 19 -14.43 -5.05 30.91
CA ILE A 19 -13.28 -4.31 30.37
C ILE A 19 -13.73 -3.45 29.20
N ARG A 20 -13.25 -2.19 29.15
CA ARG A 20 -13.56 -1.27 28.06
C ARG A 20 -12.49 -1.35 26.97
N LEU A 21 -12.86 -1.88 25.81
CA LEU A 21 -11.97 -2.13 24.68
C LEU A 21 -12.37 -1.30 23.46
N THR A 22 -11.41 -1.04 22.55
CA THR A 22 -11.67 -0.40 21.25
C THR A 22 -11.46 -1.45 20.16
N PRO A 23 -12.42 -1.64 19.24
CA PRO A 23 -12.26 -2.58 18.13
C PRO A 23 -11.09 -2.20 17.23
N LEU A 24 -10.35 -3.20 16.74
CA LEU A 24 -9.19 -2.98 15.90
C LEU A 24 -9.57 -2.35 14.55
N GLU A 25 -10.80 -2.58 14.09
CA GLU A 25 -11.39 -1.96 12.90
C GLU A 25 -11.35 -0.43 12.94
N ASP A 26 -11.30 0.18 14.13
CA ASP A 26 -11.25 1.63 14.29
C ASP A 26 -9.83 2.20 14.09
N ALA A 27 -8.80 1.34 14.11
CA ALA A 27 -7.42 1.69 13.78
C ALA A 27 -7.16 1.62 12.26
N LEU A 28 -8.02 0.93 11.50
CA LEU A 28 -7.89 0.81 10.06
C LEU A 28 -8.65 1.95 9.36
N SER A 29 -7.98 2.59 8.38
CA SER A 29 -8.58 3.66 7.58
C SER A 29 -9.24 3.14 6.29
N LEU A 30 -9.13 1.85 5.98
CA LEU A 30 -9.72 1.26 4.77
C LEU A 30 -11.24 1.36 4.81
N VAL A 31 -11.79 1.95 3.75
CA VAL A 31 -13.23 2.05 3.53
C VAL A 31 -13.67 1.00 2.51
N SER A 32 -13.07 1.02 1.32
CA SER A 32 -13.34 0.05 0.25
C SER A 32 -12.18 -0.08 -0.72
N MET A 33 -12.23 -1.13 -1.54
CA MET A 33 -11.36 -1.30 -2.70
C MET A 33 -11.97 -0.53 -3.88
N LEU A 34 -11.11 0.02 -4.74
CA LEU A 34 -11.49 0.71 -5.97
C LEU A 34 -10.77 0.08 -7.15
N GLN A 35 -11.52 -0.17 -8.22
CA GLN A 35 -11.03 -0.56 -9.53
C GLN A 35 -11.42 0.52 -10.53
N ILE A 36 -10.45 1.07 -11.24
CA ILE A 36 -10.63 2.08 -12.28
C ILE A 36 -10.27 1.45 -13.63
N ASN A 37 -11.21 1.47 -14.56
CA ASN A 37 -11.11 0.95 -15.91
C ASN A 37 -11.40 2.08 -16.90
N LEU A 38 -10.44 2.99 -17.08
CA LEU A 38 -10.59 4.19 -17.90
C LEU A 38 -9.45 4.28 -18.92
N GLN A 39 -9.73 4.81 -20.11
CA GLN A 39 -8.75 5.05 -21.17
C GLN A 39 -7.95 3.79 -21.54
N GLY A 40 -8.61 2.63 -21.53
CA GLY A 40 -7.98 1.33 -21.81
C GLY A 40 -7.02 0.83 -20.73
N ARG A 41 -7.00 1.46 -19.56
CA ARG A 41 -6.15 1.10 -18.42
C ARG A 41 -6.97 0.52 -17.29
N SER A 42 -6.38 -0.42 -16.55
CA SER A 42 -6.99 -1.07 -15.40
C SER A 42 -6.10 -0.85 -14.17
N VAL A 43 -6.62 -0.13 -13.17
CA VAL A 43 -5.85 0.35 -12.01
C VAL A 43 -6.65 0.13 -10.73
N GLY A 44 -6.02 -0.48 -9.73
CA GLY A 44 -6.55 -0.63 -8.39
C GLY A 44 -6.11 0.47 -7.44
N ALA A 45 -6.95 0.75 -6.44
CA ALA A 45 -6.59 1.60 -5.32
C ALA A 45 -7.32 1.20 -4.03
N TYR A 46 -6.79 1.64 -2.89
CA TYR A 46 -7.54 1.68 -1.65
C TYR A 46 -8.26 3.02 -1.50
N VAL A 47 -9.53 2.99 -1.10
CA VAL A 47 -10.24 4.18 -0.62
C VAL A 47 -10.07 4.24 0.89
N LEU A 48 -9.33 5.25 1.36
CA LEU A 48 -9.00 5.44 2.75
C LEU A 48 -9.72 6.67 3.33
N ARG A 49 -10.09 6.59 4.60
CA ARG A 49 -10.63 7.72 5.35
C ARG A 49 -9.49 8.61 5.87
N LYS A 50 -9.54 9.91 5.60
CA LYS A 50 -8.61 10.93 6.10
C LYS A 50 -9.37 11.91 7.01
N GLY A 51 -9.34 11.68 8.33
CA GLY A 51 -10.13 12.48 9.28
C GLY A 51 -11.63 12.19 9.20
N ALA A 52 -12.47 13.13 9.62
CA ALA A 52 -13.92 12.92 9.66
C ALA A 52 -14.56 12.98 8.26
N ASN A 53 -14.13 13.94 7.43
CA ASN A 53 -14.85 14.35 6.22
C ASN A 53 -14.06 14.20 4.91
N ASN A 54 -12.81 13.74 4.93
CA ASN A 54 -12.01 13.63 3.71
C ASN A 54 -11.68 12.16 3.41
N PHE A 55 -11.44 11.90 2.13
CA PHE A 55 -10.98 10.61 1.64
C PHE A 55 -9.63 10.76 0.96
N MET A 56 -8.90 9.67 0.92
CA MET A 56 -7.62 9.56 0.26
C MET A 56 -7.63 8.30 -0.59
N ILE A 57 -7.38 8.45 -1.87
CA ILE A 57 -7.17 7.35 -2.78
C ILE A 57 -5.71 6.95 -2.70
N HIS A 58 -5.43 5.67 -2.57
CA HIS A 58 -4.07 5.14 -2.41
C HIS A 58 -3.80 4.12 -3.50
N PHE A 59 -3.15 4.58 -4.57
CA PHE A 59 -2.76 3.76 -5.72
C PHE A 59 -1.53 2.93 -5.38
N GLY A 60 -1.45 1.70 -5.87
CA GLY A 60 -0.28 0.86 -5.69
C GLY A 60 0.39 0.49 -7.01
N PHE A 61 1.72 0.51 -6.99
CA PHE A 61 2.57 0.09 -8.09
C PHE A 61 3.53 -0.99 -7.60
N GLU A 62 3.72 -2.01 -8.40
CA GLU A 62 4.88 -2.90 -8.30
C GLU A 62 6.05 -2.23 -9.02
N CYS A 63 7.25 -2.29 -8.43
CA CYS A 63 8.45 -1.71 -9.00
C CYS A 63 9.55 -2.78 -9.07
N ALA A 64 10.21 -2.90 -10.22
CA ALA A 64 11.35 -3.81 -10.37
C ALA A 64 12.57 -3.35 -9.54
N GLY A 65 12.59 -2.07 -9.17
CA GLY A 65 13.71 -1.42 -8.51
C GLY A 65 14.87 -1.16 -9.46
N ILE A 66 16.02 -0.88 -8.88
CA ILE A 66 17.25 -0.61 -9.64
C ILE A 66 18.21 -1.76 -9.38
N HIS A 67 18.70 -2.37 -10.46
CA HIS A 67 19.58 -3.52 -10.35
C HIS A 67 20.92 -3.13 -9.74
N SER A 68 21.48 -3.96 -8.86
CA SER A 68 22.73 -3.67 -8.14
C SER A 68 24.00 -3.77 -9.00
N THR A 69 23.87 -4.11 -10.29
CA THR A 69 25.01 -4.28 -11.22
C THR A 69 25.05 -3.19 -12.30
N LEU A 70 24.48 -2.01 -12.01
CA LEU A 70 24.63 -0.84 -12.88
C LEU A 70 26.13 -0.54 -13.08
N ARG A 71 26.48 -0.13 -14.30
CA ARG A 71 27.83 0.42 -14.55
C ARG A 71 27.94 1.78 -13.87
N ASN A 72 29.14 2.16 -13.44
CA ASN A 72 29.38 3.44 -12.75
C ASN A 72 28.84 4.65 -13.54
N GLU A 73 28.95 4.63 -14.86
CA GLU A 73 28.42 5.66 -15.77
C GLU A 73 26.89 5.78 -15.72
N GLN A 74 26.17 4.72 -15.37
CA GLN A 74 24.71 4.68 -15.25
C GLN A 74 24.23 5.10 -13.86
N ILE A 75 25.09 5.04 -12.84
CA ILE A 75 24.71 5.36 -11.45
C ILE A 75 24.33 6.84 -11.32
N SER A 76 25.14 7.76 -11.83
CA SER A 76 24.84 9.20 -11.70
C SER A 76 23.53 9.58 -12.37
N PRO A 77 23.27 9.23 -13.65
CA PRO A 77 22.00 9.56 -14.31
C PRO A 77 20.78 9.01 -13.56
N VAL A 78 20.84 7.77 -13.09
CA VAL A 78 19.75 7.15 -12.33
C VAL A 78 19.53 7.86 -10.99
N PHE A 79 20.61 8.17 -10.27
CA PHE A 79 20.55 8.92 -9.03
C PHE A 79 19.93 10.31 -9.24
N ASP A 80 20.39 11.02 -10.26
CA ASP A 80 19.94 12.38 -10.58
C ASP A 80 18.46 12.39 -10.99
N ALA A 81 18.00 11.36 -11.72
CA ALA A 81 16.60 11.17 -12.08
C ALA A 81 15.71 10.96 -10.84
N ILE A 82 16.12 10.08 -9.91
CA ILE A 82 15.41 9.86 -8.66
C ILE A 82 15.37 11.14 -7.82
N GLU A 83 16.53 11.79 -7.63
CA GLU A 83 16.63 13.02 -6.85
C GLU A 83 15.72 14.12 -7.43
N SER A 84 15.73 14.28 -8.75
CA SER A 84 14.86 15.22 -9.47
C SER A 84 13.38 14.88 -9.26
N GLY A 85 12.99 13.61 -9.42
CA GLY A 85 11.60 13.19 -9.17
C GLY A 85 11.15 13.39 -7.73
N LEU A 86 12.04 13.19 -6.74
CA LEU A 86 11.72 13.41 -5.33
C LEU A 86 11.52 14.88 -4.98
N LYS A 87 12.13 15.81 -5.72
CA LYS A 87 11.91 17.26 -5.56
C LYS A 87 10.52 17.68 -6.07
N ASP A 88 9.98 16.94 -7.02
CA ASP A 88 8.71 17.25 -7.71
C ASP A 88 7.54 16.37 -7.27
N LEU A 89 7.61 15.81 -6.05
CA LEU A 89 6.45 15.14 -5.45
C LEU A 89 5.24 16.11 -5.40
N PRO A 90 4.02 15.65 -5.74
CA PRO A 90 2.82 16.46 -5.67
C PRO A 90 2.60 17.03 -4.25
N GLY A 91 2.18 18.29 -4.18
CA GLY A 91 1.91 18.96 -2.91
C GLY A 91 0.73 18.30 -2.16
N GLY A 92 0.84 18.15 -0.85
CA GLY A 92 -0.21 17.55 -0.01
C GLY A 92 -0.28 16.02 -0.08
N GLU A 93 0.44 15.39 -1.02
CA GLU A 93 0.44 13.95 -1.24
C GLU A 93 1.71 13.26 -0.72
N ARG A 94 1.65 11.93 -0.69
CA ARG A 94 2.66 11.07 -0.11
C ARG A 94 3.01 9.93 -1.04
N LEU A 95 4.31 9.65 -1.12
CA LEU A 95 4.88 8.44 -1.71
C LEU A 95 5.31 7.52 -0.56
N THR A 96 4.78 6.30 -0.53
CA THR A 96 5.22 5.25 0.40
C THR A 96 5.99 4.20 -0.37
N ILE A 97 7.25 4.02 -0.02
CA ILE A 97 8.12 2.98 -0.55
C ILE A 97 8.08 1.81 0.44
N HIS A 98 7.63 0.66 -0.03
CA HIS A 98 7.54 -0.57 0.75
C HIS A 98 8.41 -1.65 0.10
N LEU A 99 9.54 -1.95 0.74
CA LEU A 99 10.40 -3.07 0.37
C LEU A 99 10.14 -4.22 1.32
N SER A 100 9.92 -5.42 0.77
CA SER A 100 9.69 -6.64 1.54
C SER A 100 10.69 -7.72 1.13
N SER A 101 11.29 -8.40 2.11
CA SER A 101 12.22 -9.51 1.89
C SER A 101 11.96 -10.62 2.90
N PHE A 102 11.30 -11.69 2.47
CA PHE A 102 10.96 -12.84 3.31
C PHE A 102 11.52 -14.13 2.72
N THR A 103 11.93 -15.06 3.57
CA THR A 103 12.28 -16.42 3.16
C THR A 103 10.98 -17.20 2.95
N ASN A 104 10.43 -17.09 1.75
CA ASN A 104 9.24 -17.80 1.33
C ASN A 104 9.38 -18.25 -0.12
N ASP A 105 9.27 -19.55 -0.36
CA ASP A 105 9.30 -20.15 -1.68
C ASP A 105 7.96 -20.70 -2.13
N THR A 106 6.90 -20.66 -1.32
CA THR A 106 5.57 -21.21 -1.64
C THR A 106 5.08 -20.79 -3.03
N PRO A 107 5.11 -19.50 -3.44
CA PRO A 107 4.67 -19.12 -4.78
C PRO A 107 5.50 -19.76 -5.89
N ARG A 108 6.83 -19.84 -5.71
CA ARG A 108 7.75 -20.43 -6.68
C ARG A 108 7.62 -21.95 -6.74
N GLN A 109 7.35 -22.60 -5.61
CA GLN A 109 7.08 -24.03 -5.54
C GLN A 109 5.81 -24.39 -6.30
N HIS A 110 4.73 -23.61 -6.15
CA HIS A 110 3.50 -23.80 -6.93
C HIS A 110 3.75 -23.60 -8.43
N GLN A 111 4.44 -22.53 -8.81
CA GLN A 111 4.77 -22.27 -10.22
C GLN A 111 5.57 -23.41 -10.84
N LEU A 112 6.65 -23.85 -10.19
CA LEU A 112 7.49 -24.93 -10.71
C LEU A 112 6.78 -26.28 -10.68
N LYS A 113 5.87 -26.53 -9.72
CA LYS A 113 5.01 -27.71 -9.71
C LYS A 113 4.12 -27.72 -10.96
N ASN A 114 3.43 -26.63 -11.24
CA ASN A 114 2.57 -26.52 -12.42
C ASN A 114 3.37 -26.67 -13.71
N LEU A 115 4.57 -26.07 -13.82
CA LEU A 115 5.44 -26.25 -14.98
C LEU A 115 5.91 -27.69 -15.13
N SER A 116 6.25 -28.34 -14.02
CA SER A 116 6.70 -29.74 -14.01
C SER A 116 5.59 -30.72 -14.40
N GLU A 117 4.34 -30.42 -14.06
CA GLU A 117 3.16 -31.23 -14.44
C GLU A 117 2.82 -31.05 -15.93
N ASN A 118 3.14 -29.91 -16.52
CA ASN A 118 2.89 -29.59 -17.93
C ASN A 118 4.14 -29.71 -18.82
N ALA A 119 5.23 -30.31 -18.32
CA ALA A 119 6.47 -30.42 -19.05
C ALA A 119 6.32 -31.37 -20.26
N PRO A 120 6.82 -31.01 -21.45
CA PRO A 120 6.63 -31.82 -22.66
C PRO A 120 7.55 -33.05 -22.72
N SER A 121 8.54 -33.16 -21.82
CA SER A 121 9.46 -34.29 -21.75
C SER A 121 9.89 -34.59 -20.30
N LEU A 122 10.36 -35.82 -20.08
CA LEU A 122 10.80 -36.28 -18.76
C LEU A 122 12.07 -35.57 -18.30
N GLU A 123 12.96 -35.19 -19.22
CA GLU A 123 14.20 -34.47 -18.94
C GLU A 123 13.89 -33.07 -18.40
N LEU A 124 12.96 -32.34 -19.03
CA LEU A 124 12.52 -31.04 -18.56
C LEU A 124 11.79 -31.15 -17.22
N GLN A 125 10.95 -32.17 -17.05
CA GLN A 125 10.32 -32.46 -15.78
C GLN A 125 11.36 -32.67 -14.67
N TYR A 126 12.41 -33.45 -14.93
CA TYR A 126 13.48 -33.72 -13.97
C TYR A 126 14.26 -32.45 -13.61
N LEU A 127 14.60 -31.60 -14.60
CA LEU A 127 15.25 -30.31 -14.36
C LEU A 127 14.40 -29.40 -13.46
N LEU A 128 13.10 -29.31 -13.73
CA LEU A 128 12.16 -28.51 -12.92
C LEU A 128 12.03 -29.05 -11.49
N MET A 129 12.00 -30.37 -11.32
CA MET A 129 12.02 -31.00 -9.98
C MET A 129 13.32 -30.71 -9.23
N GLY A 130 14.47 -30.75 -9.92
CA GLY A 130 15.77 -30.36 -9.36
C GLY A 130 15.78 -28.90 -8.90
N GLU A 131 15.23 -27.99 -9.70
CA GLU A 131 15.11 -26.57 -9.35
C GLU A 131 14.22 -26.36 -8.11
N ARG A 132 13.08 -27.07 -8.03
CA ARG A 132 12.19 -27.04 -6.85
C ARG A 132 12.92 -27.44 -5.58
N SER A 133 13.63 -28.57 -5.62
CA SER A 133 14.41 -29.06 -4.48
C SER A 133 15.50 -28.06 -4.09
N ARG A 134 16.23 -27.51 -5.06
CA ARG A 134 17.27 -26.52 -4.80
C ARG A 134 16.73 -25.24 -4.17
N ILE A 135 15.60 -24.73 -4.66
CA ILE A 135 14.95 -23.53 -4.12
C ILE A 135 14.47 -23.76 -2.69
N GLN A 136 13.92 -24.93 -2.40
CA GLN A 136 13.50 -25.30 -1.06
C GLN A 136 14.69 -25.31 -0.09
N GLN A 137 15.80 -25.94 -0.48
CA GLN A 137 17.03 -25.97 0.32
C GLN A 137 17.58 -24.57 0.58
N LEU A 138 17.65 -23.72 -0.45
CA LEU A 138 18.15 -22.35 -0.31
C LEU A 138 17.25 -21.48 0.58
N THR A 139 15.94 -21.73 0.56
CA THR A 139 14.97 -21.00 1.39
C THR A 139 15.04 -21.45 2.84
N GLN A 140 15.15 -22.76 3.10
CA GLN A 140 15.37 -23.32 4.44
C GLN A 140 16.70 -22.88 5.05
N ALA A 141 17.74 -22.73 4.23
CA ALA A 141 19.04 -22.19 4.65
C ALA A 141 19.02 -20.66 4.87
N GLY A 142 17.90 -19.98 4.61
CA GLY A 142 17.78 -18.52 4.71
C GLY A 142 18.59 -17.76 3.66
N ILE A 143 19.13 -18.42 2.63
CA ILE A 143 19.95 -17.81 1.58
C ILE A 143 19.05 -17.13 0.55
N ARG A 144 17.98 -17.81 0.14
CA ARG A 144 17.04 -17.27 -0.84
C ARG A 144 16.04 -16.34 -0.17
N LYS A 145 16.14 -15.05 -0.49
CA LYS A 145 15.29 -13.98 0.06
C LYS A 145 14.67 -13.16 -1.07
N PRO A 146 13.58 -13.63 -1.69
CA PRO A 146 12.87 -12.84 -2.69
C PRO A 146 12.57 -11.43 -2.16
N LYS A 147 12.81 -10.42 -2.99
CA LYS A 147 12.55 -9.02 -2.65
C LYS A 147 11.45 -8.50 -3.54
N THR A 148 10.52 -7.76 -2.95
CA THR A 148 9.46 -7.06 -3.66
C THR A 148 9.53 -5.59 -3.27
N LEU A 149 9.47 -4.71 -4.25
CA LEU A 149 9.42 -3.27 -4.04
C LEU A 149 8.06 -2.79 -4.54
N ARG A 150 7.33 -2.10 -3.66
CA ARG A 150 6.02 -1.52 -3.97
C ARG A 150 6.04 -0.04 -3.65
N LEU A 151 5.39 0.73 -4.49
CA LEU A 151 5.23 2.16 -4.34
C LEU A 151 3.75 2.44 -4.15
N TYR A 152 3.38 3.15 -3.10
CA TYR A 152 2.01 3.58 -2.90
C TYR A 152 1.93 5.10 -2.93
N CYS A 153 1.05 5.61 -3.78
CA CYS A 153 0.92 7.03 -4.05
C CYS A 153 -0.47 7.51 -3.66
N THR A 154 -0.54 8.63 -2.95
CA THR A 154 -1.82 9.15 -2.48
C THR A 154 -2.38 10.22 -3.42
N TYR A 155 -3.70 10.30 -3.48
CA TYR A 155 -4.44 11.45 -3.97
C TYR A 155 -5.52 11.81 -2.96
N THR A 156 -5.41 12.99 -2.34
CA THR A 156 -6.35 13.46 -1.34
C THR A 156 -7.50 14.17 -2.02
N ILE A 157 -8.71 13.76 -1.66
CA ILE A 157 -9.93 14.47 -2.01
C ILE A 157 -10.25 15.41 -0.86
N GLU A 158 -9.82 16.68 -0.97
CA GLU A 158 -10.05 17.73 0.03
C GLU A 158 -11.34 18.53 -0.23
N GLN A 159 -11.92 19.08 0.83
CA GLN A 159 -12.99 20.06 0.72
C GLN A 159 -12.39 21.43 0.44
N ASP A 160 -12.69 22.00 -0.72
CA ASP A 160 -12.27 23.35 -1.07
C ASP A 160 -12.78 24.35 -0.02
N THR A 161 -11.87 25.10 0.61
CA THR A 161 -12.17 26.05 1.69
C THR A 161 -12.61 27.42 1.19
N ASN A 162 -12.57 27.67 -0.11
CA ASN A 162 -12.96 28.94 -0.72
C ASN A 162 -14.37 28.85 -1.34
N GLY A 163 -15.35 29.46 -0.67
CA GLY A 163 -16.58 30.00 -1.27
C GLY A 163 -17.72 29.02 -1.59
N ALA A 164 -17.51 27.70 -1.62
CA ALA A 164 -18.56 26.71 -1.88
C ALA A 164 -18.90 25.84 -0.65
N SER A 165 -18.81 26.42 0.56
CA SER A 165 -18.88 25.70 1.85
C SER A 165 -20.14 24.84 2.00
N ASP A 166 -21.27 25.29 1.49
CA ASP A 166 -22.56 24.66 1.77
C ASP A 166 -22.83 23.39 0.93
N ALA A 167 -22.14 23.22 -0.21
CA ALA A 167 -22.36 22.09 -1.12
C ALA A 167 -21.39 20.93 -0.85
N ILE A 168 -20.12 21.23 -0.53
CA ILE A 168 -19.07 20.21 -0.30
C ILE A 168 -19.26 19.52 1.05
N GLU A 169 -19.58 20.27 2.09
CA GLU A 169 -19.86 19.76 3.43
C GLU A 169 -21.09 18.84 3.46
N LYS A 170 -22.10 19.15 2.63
CA LYS A 170 -23.28 18.30 2.40
C LYS A 170 -23.01 17.07 1.53
N GLY A 171 -21.95 17.03 0.73
CA GLY A 171 -21.60 15.88 -0.12
C GLY A 171 -20.87 14.77 0.63
N LEU A 172 -19.95 15.14 1.52
CA LEU A 172 -19.08 14.19 2.23
C LEU A 172 -19.67 13.67 3.54
N SER A 173 -20.41 14.50 4.29
CA SER A 173 -21.28 14.02 5.38
C SER A 173 -22.39 13.08 4.89
N LYS A 174 -22.71 13.17 3.59
CA LYS A 174 -23.61 12.26 2.89
C LYS A 174 -22.91 11.11 2.18
N LEU A 175 -21.61 11.07 1.97
CA LEU A 175 -20.90 9.83 1.59
C LEU A 175 -21.05 8.76 2.68
N GLU A 176 -21.05 9.18 3.94
CA GLU A 176 -21.32 8.33 5.10
C GLU A 176 -22.83 7.97 5.25
N ARG A 177 -23.74 8.76 4.63
CA ARG A 177 -25.19 8.45 4.54
C ARG A 177 -25.56 7.67 3.27
N LEU A 178 -24.85 7.84 2.17
CA LEU A 178 -24.94 7.12 0.91
C LEU A 178 -24.45 5.69 1.11
N TRP A 179 -23.37 5.48 1.87
CA TRP A 179 -23.00 4.13 2.30
C TRP A 179 -24.06 3.48 3.20
N LYS A 180 -24.89 4.29 3.87
CA LYS A 180 -26.04 3.82 4.68
C LYS A 180 -27.34 3.69 3.86
N SER A 181 -27.45 4.32 2.68
CA SER A 181 -28.66 4.33 1.83
C SER A 181 -28.47 3.70 0.45
N PHE A 182 -27.29 3.16 0.12
CA PHE A 182 -27.05 2.35 -1.09
C PHE A 182 -27.88 1.05 -1.09
N THR A 183 -28.47 0.70 0.07
CA THR A 183 -29.49 -0.34 0.27
C THR A 183 -30.95 0.12 0.05
N GLY A 184 -31.20 1.36 -0.40
CA GLY A 184 -32.56 1.84 -0.68
C GLY A 184 -32.66 3.35 -0.93
N GLU A 185 -33.17 3.69 -2.13
CA GLU A 185 -33.50 5.03 -2.68
C GLU A 185 -32.33 6.03 -2.81
N ILE A 186 -31.89 6.27 -4.06
CA ILE A 186 -30.75 7.15 -4.40
C ILE A 186 -31.24 8.53 -4.88
N ASN A 187 -30.55 9.59 -4.42
CA ASN A 187 -30.53 10.91 -5.07
C ASN A 187 -29.41 10.94 -6.14
N GLU A 188 -29.78 10.91 -7.43
CA GLU A 188 -28.88 10.85 -8.60
C GLU A 188 -27.74 11.90 -8.58
N LEU A 189 -28.02 13.12 -8.10
CA LEU A 189 -27.06 14.24 -8.08
C LEU A 189 -25.79 13.97 -7.26
N GLN A 190 -25.83 13.10 -6.26
CA GLN A 190 -24.68 12.85 -5.38
C GLN A 190 -23.74 11.79 -5.96
N PHE A 191 -24.30 10.84 -6.72
CA PHE A 191 -23.54 9.78 -7.37
C PHE A 191 -22.58 10.36 -8.43
N VAL A 192 -23.10 11.24 -9.28
CA VAL A 192 -22.35 11.99 -10.31
C VAL A 192 -21.16 12.73 -9.70
N ARG A 193 -21.27 13.21 -8.46
CA ARG A 193 -20.19 13.93 -7.81
C ARG A 193 -19.05 13.03 -7.34
N ILE A 194 -19.37 11.88 -6.75
CA ILE A 194 -18.36 10.89 -6.33
C ILE A 194 -17.62 10.39 -7.57
N GLU A 195 -18.38 10.06 -8.62
CA GLU A 195 -17.83 9.65 -9.90
C GLU A 195 -16.83 10.68 -10.44
N ARG A 196 -17.18 11.96 -10.46
CA ARG A 196 -16.25 13.04 -10.87
C ARG A 196 -14.99 13.09 -10.01
N LEU A 197 -15.11 12.94 -8.68
CA LEU A 197 -13.94 12.97 -7.79
C LEU A 197 -13.02 11.77 -8.01
N LEU A 198 -13.59 10.59 -8.26
CA LEU A 198 -12.82 9.39 -8.58
C LEU A 198 -12.19 9.49 -9.98
N TYR A 199 -12.90 10.08 -10.94
CA TYR A 199 -12.36 10.39 -12.26
C TYR A 199 -11.16 11.34 -12.15
N SER A 200 -11.27 12.45 -11.40
CA SER A 200 -10.15 13.35 -11.12
C SER A 200 -9.00 12.64 -10.40
N SER A 201 -9.29 11.69 -9.50
CA SER A 201 -8.22 10.92 -8.86
C SER A 201 -7.40 10.08 -9.85
N PHE A 202 -8.01 9.67 -10.96
CA PHE A 202 -7.33 8.98 -12.04
C PHE A 202 -6.52 9.94 -12.92
N THR A 203 -7.14 11.02 -13.42
CA THR A 203 -6.48 11.96 -14.34
C THR A 203 -5.42 12.81 -13.66
N ASP A 204 -5.72 13.32 -12.47
CA ASP A 204 -4.91 14.33 -11.79
C ASP A 204 -4.03 13.71 -10.69
N GLY A 205 -4.41 12.52 -10.22
CA GLY A 205 -3.66 11.75 -9.23
C GLY A 205 -2.81 10.66 -9.86
N PHE A 206 -3.45 9.58 -10.33
CA PHE A 206 -2.76 8.39 -10.81
C PHE A 206 -1.83 8.68 -11.99
N GLN A 207 -2.30 9.35 -13.04
CA GLN A 207 -1.49 9.63 -14.23
C GLN A 207 -0.29 10.54 -13.92
N LEU A 208 -0.49 11.53 -13.04
CA LEU A 208 0.59 12.40 -12.58
C LEU A 208 1.66 11.61 -11.83
N TRP A 209 1.24 10.75 -10.90
CA TRP A 209 2.16 9.88 -10.16
C TRP A 209 2.88 8.89 -11.07
N GLU A 210 2.17 8.28 -12.00
CA GLU A 210 2.76 7.35 -12.96
C GLU A 210 3.84 8.06 -13.79
N GLN A 211 3.53 9.23 -14.36
CA GLN A 211 4.49 10.04 -15.11
C GLN A 211 5.71 10.43 -14.26
N LEU A 212 5.50 10.78 -12.99
CA LEU A 212 6.59 11.12 -12.09
C LEU A 212 7.52 9.91 -11.83
N LEU A 213 6.93 8.76 -11.52
CA LEU A 213 7.68 7.55 -11.19
C LEU A 213 8.37 6.94 -12.42
N SER A 214 7.68 6.82 -13.55
CA SER A 214 8.23 6.18 -14.75
C SER A 214 9.09 7.14 -15.55
N ASN A 215 8.57 8.29 -15.97
CA ASN A 215 9.26 9.16 -16.93
C ASN A 215 10.32 10.03 -16.25
N LYS A 216 10.05 10.51 -15.03
CA LYS A 216 10.99 11.42 -14.34
C LYS A 216 12.01 10.69 -13.47
N MET A 217 11.58 9.74 -12.65
CA MET A 217 12.50 8.93 -11.84
C MET A 217 13.12 7.77 -12.61
N GLY A 218 12.59 7.41 -13.78
CA GLY A 218 13.11 6.31 -14.59
C GLY A 218 12.85 4.92 -13.98
N LEU A 219 11.83 4.79 -13.12
CA LEU A 219 11.52 3.53 -12.46
C LEU A 219 10.67 2.64 -13.36
N ASP A 220 11.03 1.36 -13.42
CA ASP A 220 10.19 0.33 -14.01
C ASP A 220 9.06 -0.01 -13.04
N ILE A 221 7.85 0.46 -13.38
CA ILE A 221 6.65 0.35 -12.55
C ILE A 221 5.51 -0.28 -13.32
N ARG A 222 4.69 -1.06 -12.60
CA ARG A 222 3.45 -1.62 -13.08
C ARG A 222 2.33 -1.28 -12.11
N PRO A 223 1.21 -0.69 -12.55
CA PRO A 223 0.06 -0.47 -11.66
C PRO A 223 -0.52 -1.82 -11.20
N LEU A 224 -0.93 -1.87 -9.95
CA LEU A 224 -1.59 -3.03 -9.35
C LEU A 224 -3.10 -2.92 -9.52
N GLY A 225 -3.77 -4.02 -9.85
CA GLY A 225 -5.23 -4.10 -9.84
C GLY A 225 -5.82 -4.22 -8.42
N ALA A 226 -7.14 -4.04 -8.29
CA ALA A 226 -7.82 -4.11 -6.99
C ALA A 226 -7.63 -5.49 -6.31
N SER A 227 -7.72 -6.57 -7.08
CA SER A 227 -7.51 -7.94 -6.59
C SER A 227 -6.07 -8.19 -6.10
N GLU A 228 -5.09 -7.62 -6.78
CA GLU A 228 -3.68 -7.73 -6.37
C GLU A 228 -3.43 -6.98 -5.07
N LEU A 229 -3.96 -5.76 -4.96
CA LEU A 229 -3.92 -4.96 -3.72
C LEU A 229 -4.62 -5.69 -2.58
N TRP A 230 -5.81 -6.23 -2.82
CA TRP A 230 -6.53 -7.00 -1.82
C TRP A 230 -5.74 -8.22 -1.35
N ASN A 231 -5.14 -8.98 -2.26
CA ASN A 231 -4.27 -10.09 -1.90
C ASN A 231 -3.08 -9.63 -1.04
N ILE A 232 -2.41 -8.54 -1.41
CA ILE A 232 -1.30 -7.99 -0.62
C ILE A 232 -1.76 -7.61 0.79
N LEU A 233 -2.92 -6.96 0.92
CA LEU A 233 -3.47 -6.58 2.21
C LEU A 233 -3.90 -7.80 3.03
N TRP A 234 -4.54 -8.78 2.39
CA TRP A 234 -4.97 -10.03 3.01
C TRP A 234 -3.80 -10.78 3.63
N GLN A 235 -2.71 -10.96 2.86
CA GLN A 235 -1.51 -11.68 3.29
C GLN A 235 -0.78 -11.03 4.48
N ARG A 236 -1.04 -9.75 4.78
CA ARG A 236 -0.50 -9.11 5.98
C ARG A 236 -1.13 -9.69 7.25
N PHE A 237 -2.42 -9.97 7.22
CA PHE A 237 -3.18 -10.45 8.38
C PHE A 237 -3.41 -11.96 8.37
N ASN A 238 -3.43 -12.59 7.19
CA ASN A 238 -3.83 -13.98 7.03
C ASN A 238 -2.73 -14.79 6.30
N ASP A 239 -2.69 -16.10 6.57
CA ASP A 239 -1.86 -17.08 5.82
C ASP A 239 -2.70 -17.96 4.87
N THR A 240 -3.99 -17.66 4.77
CA THR A 240 -4.95 -18.33 3.89
C THR A 240 -4.99 -17.66 2.51
N PRO A 241 -5.49 -18.35 1.47
CA PRO A 241 -5.82 -17.71 0.20
C PRO A 241 -6.80 -16.54 0.42
N PRO A 242 -6.65 -15.42 -0.31
CA PRO A 242 -7.54 -14.28 -0.15
C PRO A 242 -8.98 -14.65 -0.49
N ARG A 243 -9.91 -14.26 0.38
CA ARG A 243 -11.34 -14.29 0.05
C ARG A 243 -11.64 -13.27 -1.06
N PRO A 244 -12.74 -13.44 -1.82
CA PRO A 244 -13.20 -12.41 -2.75
C PRO A 244 -13.35 -11.06 -2.05
N ILE A 245 -13.06 -9.97 -2.77
CA ILE A 245 -13.29 -8.62 -2.27
C ILE A 245 -14.77 -8.50 -1.93
N PRO A 246 -15.16 -8.13 -0.69
CA PRO A 246 -16.56 -8.17 -0.31
C PRO A 246 -17.39 -7.08 -1.00
N GLN A 247 -16.81 -5.90 -1.17
CA GLN A 247 -17.39 -4.72 -1.81
C GLN A 247 -16.31 -4.06 -2.67
N LEU A 248 -16.57 -3.88 -3.96
CA LEU A 248 -15.65 -3.27 -4.90
C LEU A 248 -16.34 -2.10 -5.61
N LEU A 249 -15.74 -0.91 -5.50
CA LEU A 249 -16.14 0.22 -6.34
C LEU A 249 -15.48 0.06 -7.71
N VAL A 250 -16.26 0.17 -8.77
CA VAL A 250 -15.77 0.08 -10.16
C VAL A 250 -16.12 1.37 -10.88
N LEU A 251 -15.10 2.09 -11.34
CA LEU A 251 -15.25 3.23 -12.24
C LEU A 251 -14.83 2.80 -13.63
N ASN A 252 -15.76 2.79 -14.59
CA ASN A 252 -15.48 2.49 -15.99
C ASN A 252 -16.00 3.62 -16.90
N GLU A 253 -15.92 3.43 -18.22
CA GLU A 253 -16.41 4.41 -19.21
C GLU A 253 -17.93 4.64 -19.12
N ASP A 254 -18.68 3.69 -18.56
CA ASP A 254 -20.14 3.79 -18.35
C ASP A 254 -20.50 4.52 -17.04
N GLY A 255 -19.49 4.83 -16.21
CA GLY A 255 -19.64 5.56 -14.96
C GLY A 255 -19.20 4.76 -13.73
N LEU A 256 -19.54 5.27 -12.55
CA LEU A 256 -19.29 4.56 -11.30
C LEU A 256 -20.36 3.48 -11.08
N HIS A 257 -20.00 2.36 -10.47
CA HIS A 257 -20.93 1.38 -9.90
C HIS A 257 -20.25 0.57 -8.79
N GLU A 258 -21.03 -0.25 -8.07
CA GLU A 258 -20.53 -1.10 -6.98
C GLU A 258 -20.85 -2.57 -7.26
N GLU A 259 -19.85 -3.43 -7.07
CA GLU A 259 -20.01 -4.88 -7.06
C GLU A 259 -19.97 -5.37 -5.60
N ILE A 260 -21.09 -5.93 -5.13
CA ILE A 260 -21.24 -6.42 -3.76
C ILE A 260 -21.31 -7.94 -3.78
N TYR A 261 -20.32 -8.57 -3.15
CA TYR A 261 -20.23 -10.03 -2.98
C TYR A 261 -20.53 -10.46 -1.54
N SER A 262 -20.44 -9.53 -0.57
CA SER A 262 -20.75 -9.77 0.83
C SER A 262 -21.13 -8.48 1.57
N ASP A 263 -22.05 -8.60 2.53
CA ASP A 263 -22.41 -7.52 3.46
C ASP A 263 -21.33 -7.25 4.53
N ILE A 264 -20.29 -8.07 4.61
CA ILE A 264 -19.21 -7.92 5.59
C ILE A 264 -18.26 -6.81 5.13
N ALA A 265 -17.98 -5.85 6.01
CA ALA A 265 -17.04 -4.77 5.73
C ALA A 265 -15.61 -5.32 5.44
N PRO A 266 -14.87 -4.77 4.46
CA PRO A 266 -13.52 -5.24 4.12
C PRO A 266 -12.58 -5.37 5.32
N LYS A 267 -12.60 -4.38 6.21
CA LYS A 267 -11.76 -4.35 7.42
C LYS A 267 -12.06 -5.50 8.39
N SER A 268 -13.33 -5.87 8.56
CA SER A 268 -13.72 -6.98 9.44
C SER A 268 -13.36 -8.33 8.80
N LEU A 269 -13.43 -8.43 7.47
CA LEU A 269 -13.03 -9.64 6.75
C LEU A 269 -11.52 -9.94 6.90
N LEU A 270 -10.68 -8.92 7.07
CA LEU A 270 -9.24 -9.11 7.33
C LEU A 270 -8.95 -9.82 8.67
N MET A 271 -9.88 -9.76 9.63
CA MET A 271 -9.77 -10.35 10.96
C MET A 271 -10.59 -11.65 11.05
N GLU A 272 -10.49 -12.52 10.04
CA GLU A 272 -11.36 -13.70 9.94
C GLU A 272 -11.15 -14.74 11.04
N SER A 273 -9.98 -14.73 11.68
CA SER A 273 -9.60 -15.70 12.71
C SER A 273 -8.78 -15.04 13.81
N ASP A 274 -8.68 -15.72 14.96
CA ASP A 274 -7.91 -15.23 16.11
C ASP A 274 -6.43 -15.00 15.78
N SER A 275 -5.84 -15.81 14.87
CA SER A 275 -4.45 -15.64 14.44
C SER A 275 -4.25 -14.44 13.51
N SER A 276 -5.32 -13.90 12.95
CA SER A 276 -5.36 -12.72 12.09
C SER A 276 -5.44 -11.41 12.86
N ILE A 277 -5.67 -11.47 14.17
CA ILE A 277 -5.79 -10.30 15.03
C ILE A 277 -4.41 -9.99 15.64
N PRO A 278 -3.77 -8.86 15.28
CA PRO A 278 -2.49 -8.48 15.87
C PRO A 278 -2.63 -8.20 17.37
N VAL A 279 -1.79 -8.85 18.16
CA VAL A 279 -1.65 -8.60 19.60
C VAL A 279 -0.44 -7.69 19.81
N ALA A 280 -0.69 -6.44 20.19
CA ALA A 280 0.37 -5.46 20.41
C ALA A 280 0.84 -5.43 21.87
N ASP A 281 2.16 -5.49 22.04
CA ASP A 281 2.90 -5.15 23.26
C ASP A 281 3.72 -3.88 23.04
N LYS A 282 4.32 -3.31 24.10
CA LYS A 282 5.26 -2.19 23.98
C LYS A 282 6.48 -2.52 23.12
N ARG A 283 6.89 -3.79 23.04
CA ARG A 283 8.14 -4.21 22.35
C ARG A 283 7.91 -4.92 21.02
N TRP A 284 6.74 -5.50 20.81
CA TRP A 284 6.47 -6.36 19.67
C TRP A 284 4.99 -6.36 19.31
N VAL A 285 4.70 -6.80 18.09
CA VAL A 285 3.34 -7.18 17.67
C VAL A 285 3.37 -8.66 17.31
N HIS A 286 2.45 -9.45 17.86
CA HIS A 286 2.31 -10.85 17.52
C HIS A 286 1.16 -11.03 16.53
N LEU A 287 1.45 -11.60 15.37
CA LEU A 287 0.51 -11.79 14.28
C LEU A 287 0.94 -13.03 13.49
N LYS A 288 -0.02 -13.89 13.09
CA LYS A 288 0.27 -15.11 12.31
C LYS A 288 1.34 -16.01 12.94
N SER A 289 1.25 -16.18 14.26
CA SER A 289 2.22 -16.95 15.06
C SER A 289 3.67 -16.45 14.97
N LYS A 290 3.87 -15.18 14.59
CA LYS A 290 5.19 -14.54 14.47
C LYS A 290 5.24 -13.25 15.29
N TYR A 291 6.42 -12.97 15.84
CA TYR A 291 6.71 -11.70 16.50
C TYR A 291 7.29 -10.71 15.51
N ILE A 292 6.74 -9.50 15.51
CA ILE A 292 7.14 -8.38 14.67
C ILE A 292 7.78 -7.33 15.58
N GLY A 293 9.05 -7.03 15.34
CA GLY A 293 9.74 -5.90 15.95
C GLY A 293 9.74 -4.70 15.01
N ALA A 294 9.26 -3.55 15.49
CA ALA A 294 9.35 -2.30 14.76
C ALA A 294 10.69 -1.62 15.08
N LEU A 295 11.51 -1.36 14.06
CA LEU A 295 12.78 -0.65 14.18
C LEU A 295 12.67 0.70 13.48
N THR A 296 13.18 1.75 14.13
CA THR A 296 13.32 3.07 13.56
C THR A 296 14.79 3.47 13.52
N PHE A 297 15.16 4.30 12.54
CA PHE A 297 16.47 4.93 12.57
C PHE A 297 16.54 5.88 13.77
N VAL A 298 17.53 5.66 14.64
CA VAL A 298 17.78 6.51 15.82
C VAL A 298 18.28 7.88 15.37
N GLU A 299 19.13 7.91 14.34
CA GLU A 299 19.68 9.12 13.75
C GLU A 299 19.55 9.07 12.23
N LYS A 300 19.62 10.24 11.59
CA LYS A 300 19.71 10.33 10.13
C LYS A 300 21.02 9.66 9.69
N PRO A 301 21.02 8.93 8.55
CA PRO A 301 22.27 8.45 8.00
C PRO A 301 23.24 9.63 7.77
N GLY A 302 24.52 9.41 8.03
CA GLY A 302 25.57 10.39 7.74
C GLY A 302 25.69 10.67 6.24
N GLY A 303 26.53 11.64 5.88
CA GLY A 303 26.86 11.89 4.48
C GLY A 303 27.54 10.68 3.83
N TRP A 304 27.27 10.45 2.54
CA TRP A 304 27.94 9.43 1.74
C TRP A 304 29.10 10.04 0.95
N THR A 305 30.12 9.23 0.67
CA THR A 305 31.28 9.66 -0.14
C THR A 305 30.90 9.97 -1.58
N ASP A 306 29.94 9.23 -2.12
CA ASP A 306 29.49 9.31 -3.50
C ASP A 306 28.06 8.76 -3.63
N LYS A 307 27.49 8.93 -4.83
CA LYS A 307 26.13 8.51 -5.16
C LYS A 307 25.95 6.99 -5.13
N GLU A 308 26.99 6.23 -5.46
CA GLU A 308 26.95 4.77 -5.46
C GLU A 308 26.74 4.24 -4.03
N ARG A 309 27.54 4.72 -3.08
CA ARG A 309 27.42 4.39 -1.66
C ARG A 309 26.06 4.78 -1.09
N GLN A 310 25.50 5.91 -1.52
CA GLN A 310 24.17 6.32 -1.12
C GLN A 310 23.09 5.37 -1.63
N MET A 311 23.17 4.92 -2.89
CA MET A 311 22.21 3.95 -3.44
C MET A 311 22.34 2.56 -2.82
N GLN A 312 23.57 2.14 -2.47
CA GLN A 312 23.83 0.82 -1.90
C GLN A 312 23.58 0.74 -0.38
N TYR A 313 23.40 1.87 0.31
CA TYR A 313 23.37 1.94 1.78
C TYR A 313 22.44 0.91 2.45
N LEU A 314 21.15 0.88 2.10
CA LEU A 314 20.21 -0.09 2.68
C LEU A 314 20.35 -1.48 2.06
N TRP A 315 20.77 -1.55 0.79
CA TRP A 315 20.99 -2.81 0.10
C TRP A 315 22.09 -3.65 0.78
N GLU A 316 23.21 -3.02 1.16
CA GLU A 316 24.32 -3.68 1.88
C GLU A 316 23.89 -4.29 3.22
N VAL A 317 22.88 -3.71 3.89
CA VAL A 317 22.32 -4.29 5.11
C VAL A 317 21.41 -5.47 4.78
N LEU A 318 20.52 -5.30 3.81
CA LEU A 318 19.51 -6.29 3.43
C LEU A 318 20.06 -7.50 2.66
N SER A 319 21.27 -7.40 2.13
CA SER A 319 21.96 -8.50 1.44
C SER A 319 22.65 -9.46 2.41
N LYS A 320 22.85 -9.07 3.68
CA LYS A 320 23.48 -9.92 4.70
C LYS A 320 22.66 -11.18 4.97
N GLU A 321 23.33 -12.32 5.12
CA GLU A 321 22.69 -13.63 5.37
C GLU A 321 21.84 -13.65 6.65
N ARG A 322 22.23 -12.91 7.69
CA ARG A 322 21.48 -12.84 8.96
C ARG A 322 20.23 -11.95 8.93
N ILE A 323 20.02 -11.19 7.86
CA ILE A 323 18.87 -10.27 7.73
C ILE A 323 17.85 -10.89 6.78
N TYR A 324 16.78 -11.46 7.31
CA TYR A 324 15.66 -12.02 6.56
C TYR A 324 14.35 -11.71 7.28
N ASP A 325 13.23 -11.99 6.61
CA ASP A 325 11.88 -11.70 7.10
C ASP A 325 11.72 -10.25 7.57
N THR A 326 12.12 -9.34 6.70
CA THR A 326 12.19 -7.90 6.99
C THR A 326 11.38 -7.11 5.97
N GLU A 327 10.71 -6.07 6.45
CA GLU A 327 10.12 -5.03 5.62
C GLU A 327 10.71 -3.67 5.95
N ILE A 328 10.85 -2.82 4.95
CA ILE A 328 11.22 -1.41 5.10
C ILE A 328 10.07 -0.56 4.55
N TYR A 329 9.63 0.39 5.36
CA TYR A 329 8.70 1.43 4.98
C TYR A 329 9.40 2.78 5.03
N CYS A 330 9.34 3.51 3.93
CA CYS A 330 9.77 4.90 3.84
C CYS A 330 8.63 5.72 3.27
N GLN A 331 8.20 6.77 3.98
CA GLN A 331 7.17 7.67 3.51
C GLN A 331 7.77 9.05 3.24
N LEU A 332 7.58 9.53 2.03
CA LEU A 332 8.11 10.79 1.53
C LEU A 332 6.94 11.70 1.18
N MET A 333 7.11 12.99 1.45
CA MET A 333 6.17 14.05 1.06
C MET A 333 6.97 15.29 0.70
N ARG A 334 6.43 16.13 -0.19
CA ARG A 334 7.04 17.41 -0.50
C ARG A 334 7.13 18.25 0.78
N ALA A 335 8.29 18.82 1.05
CA ALA A 335 8.49 19.66 2.21
C ALA A 335 7.58 20.89 2.14
N ASN A 336 6.91 21.22 3.24
CA ASN A 336 6.13 22.45 3.32
C ASN A 336 7.10 23.65 3.35
N GLU A 337 7.17 24.38 2.24
CA GLU A 337 8.09 25.51 2.03
C GLU A 337 7.98 26.58 3.12
N THR A 338 6.79 26.78 3.70
CA THR A 338 6.54 27.74 4.79
C THR A 338 7.17 27.27 6.11
N LEU A 339 7.04 25.99 6.43
CA LEU A 339 7.69 25.39 7.61
C LEU A 339 9.22 25.34 7.42
N MET A 340 9.71 25.07 6.20
CA MET A 340 11.14 25.09 5.88
C MET A 340 11.73 26.50 6.03
N LYS A 341 11.07 27.54 5.51
CA LYS A 341 11.47 28.94 5.68
C LYS A 341 11.49 29.35 7.14
N THR A 342 10.47 28.95 7.91
CA THR A 342 10.39 29.24 9.35
C THR A 342 11.51 28.56 10.14
N ASN A 343 11.81 27.29 9.84
CA ASN A 343 12.91 26.54 10.47
C ASN A 343 14.28 27.08 10.08
N MET A 344 14.49 27.48 8.81
CA MET A 344 15.72 28.15 8.37
C MET A 344 15.90 29.49 9.09
N GLN A 345 14.86 30.33 9.17
CA GLN A 345 14.91 31.58 9.93
C GLN A 345 15.21 31.37 11.42
N ARG A 346 14.74 30.25 12.01
CA ARG A 346 15.03 29.91 13.40
C ARG A 346 16.48 29.47 13.60
N LEU A 347 17.05 28.71 12.66
CA LEU A 347 18.47 28.32 12.67
C LEU A 347 19.40 29.53 12.49
N THR A 348 19.05 30.47 11.61
CA THR A 348 19.83 31.70 11.39
C THR A 348 19.72 32.69 12.57
N LYS A 349 18.68 32.59 13.41
CA LYS A 349 18.57 33.38 14.65
C LYS A 349 19.27 32.75 15.86
N GLN A 350 19.66 31.48 15.76
CA GLN A 350 20.38 30.74 16.81
C GLN A 350 21.87 30.55 16.50
N SER A 351 22.31 30.93 15.29
CA SER A 351 23.73 31.11 14.92
C SER A 351 24.09 32.58 15.08
#